data_AF-A0A5E4I2R5-F1
#
_entry.id   AF-A0A5E4I2R5-F1
#
_cell.length_a   1.000
_cell.length_b   1.000
_cell.length_c   1.000
_cell.angle_alpha   90.00
_cell.angle_beta   90.00
_cell.angle_gamma   90.00
#
_symmetry.space_group_name_H-M   'P 1'
#
loop_
_entity.id
_entity.type
_entity.pdbx_description
1 polymer ?
#
loop_
_entity_poly.entity_id
_entity_poly.type
_entity_poly.pdbx_seq_one_letter_code
_entity_poly.pdbx_strand_id
1 'polypeptide(L)'
;MKTEVITSVKLIAVVFEIFWRDILQPAGGEYTASLLVILISILLGGIALGVGHAFGLKKLSLFGKEELAQAIISSALLGALALIVAGLSTGAVAFGAKGGCYGAADAPVIDFAACNMREISNSALNISQLAYKASAISGFAGSLRINIGIASTQPFASLSQSSGELFRMGSNFSLLYAIGSSWESILLLISAKALTVFFPIGLLLRSFFATRKAGAAIMGLCVSLFVFLPIFLAAFYTSFEEADYFAAAQGALRGYDERFSFLPQIDLEKENSLKSAINSLAEGDFASQTDMLFAPMSAYLGVAFDLLVLYPVISLLLSLVFARELYVALGGSLQFFWRDA
;
A
#
# COMPACT_ATOMS: atom_id res chain seq x y z
N MET A 1 -29.00 22.16 -42.21
CA MET A 1 -28.18 22.71 -41.10
C MET A 1 -28.94 22.97 -39.81
N LYS A 2 -30.13 23.63 -39.77
CA LYS A 2 -30.88 23.82 -38.51
C LYS A 2 -31.36 22.51 -37.85
N THR A 3 -31.63 21.47 -38.66
CA THR A 3 -32.14 20.17 -38.18
C THR A 3 -31.07 19.28 -37.52
N GLU A 4 -29.80 19.36 -37.92
CA GLU A 4 -28.72 18.54 -37.33
C GLU A 4 -28.27 18.99 -35.94
N VAL A 5 -28.39 20.30 -35.66
CA VAL A 5 -28.04 20.85 -34.35
C VAL A 5 -29.05 20.39 -33.29
N ILE A 6 -30.33 20.27 -33.66
CA ILE A 6 -31.41 19.89 -32.74
C ILE A 6 -31.31 18.39 -32.36
N THR A 7 -30.95 17.52 -33.31
CA THR A 7 -30.72 16.09 -33.03
C THR A 7 -29.50 15.88 -32.14
N SER A 8 -28.43 16.64 -32.35
CA SER A 8 -27.22 16.56 -31.52
C SER A 8 -27.49 16.96 -30.07
N VAL A 9 -28.27 18.04 -29.85
CA VAL A 9 -28.62 18.50 -28.49
C VAL A 9 -29.55 17.51 -27.78
N LYS A 10 -30.51 16.90 -28.48
CA LYS A 10 -31.38 15.87 -27.90
C LYS A 10 -30.61 14.60 -27.53
N LEU A 11 -29.66 14.17 -28.36
CA LEU A 11 -28.82 13.01 -28.07
C LEU A 11 -27.95 13.25 -26.82
N ILE A 12 -27.36 14.44 -26.70
CA ILE A 12 -26.59 14.85 -25.52
C ILE A 12 -27.48 14.88 -24.28
N ALA A 13 -28.71 15.43 -24.37
CA ALA A 13 -29.64 15.46 -23.25
C ALA A 13 -30.06 14.07 -22.76
N VAL A 14 -30.31 13.13 -23.68
CA VAL A 14 -30.69 11.75 -23.33
C VAL A 14 -29.51 10.98 -22.74
N VAL A 15 -28.31 11.12 -23.30
CA VAL A 15 -27.08 10.52 -22.73
C VAL A 15 -26.81 11.12 -21.34
N PHE A 16 -27.03 12.42 -21.16
CA PHE A 16 -26.87 13.10 -19.88
C PHE A 16 -27.91 12.61 -18.86
N GLU A 17 -29.16 12.39 -19.25
CA GLU A 17 -30.22 11.93 -18.33
C GLU A 17 -30.01 10.48 -17.88
N ILE A 18 -29.58 9.59 -18.79
CA ILE A 18 -29.23 8.20 -18.45
C ILE A 18 -27.97 8.18 -17.56
N PHE A 19 -26.95 8.97 -17.90
CA PHE A 19 -25.74 9.10 -17.09
C PHE A 19 -26.04 9.69 -15.71
N TRP A 20 -26.91 10.69 -15.63
CA TRP A 20 -27.29 11.36 -14.39
C TRP A 20 -28.13 10.46 -13.48
N ARG A 21 -29.03 9.66 -14.03
CA ARG A 21 -29.94 8.84 -13.24
C ARG A 21 -29.26 7.58 -12.70
N ASP A 22 -28.45 6.91 -13.51
CA ASP A 22 -27.96 5.56 -13.17
C ASP A 22 -26.55 5.54 -12.54
N ILE A 23 -25.72 6.58 -12.75
CA ILE A 23 -24.35 6.64 -12.19
C ILE A 23 -24.26 7.49 -10.92
N LEU A 24 -25.15 8.46 -10.71
CA LEU A 24 -25.05 9.41 -9.58
C LEU A 24 -25.76 8.99 -8.30
N GLN A 25 -26.72 8.06 -8.37
CA GLN A 25 -27.50 7.69 -7.18
C GLN A 25 -26.85 6.69 -6.21
N PRO A 26 -25.78 5.93 -6.56
CA PRO A 26 -25.11 5.09 -5.56
C PRO A 26 -23.65 5.48 -5.21
N ALA A 27 -23.01 6.41 -5.93
CA ALA A 27 -21.63 6.76 -5.65
C ALA A 27 -21.56 7.74 -4.45
N GLY A 28 -20.95 7.32 -3.33
CA GLY A 28 -20.75 8.16 -2.15
C GLY A 28 -20.14 9.53 -2.45
N GLY A 29 -20.14 10.42 -1.44
CA GLY A 29 -19.77 11.84 -1.58
C GLY A 29 -18.40 12.14 -2.22
N GLU A 30 -17.56 11.13 -2.44
CA GLU A 30 -16.21 11.20 -2.99
C GLU A 30 -16.14 11.72 -4.43
N TYR A 31 -17.17 11.50 -5.25
CA TYR A 31 -17.18 11.94 -6.66
C TYR A 31 -17.85 13.30 -6.88
N THR A 32 -18.47 13.88 -5.85
CA THR A 32 -19.28 15.10 -5.96
C THR A 32 -18.49 16.29 -6.49
N ALA A 33 -17.25 16.47 -6.04
CA ALA A 33 -16.38 17.55 -6.50
C ALA A 33 -16.02 17.41 -8.00
N SER A 34 -15.66 16.21 -8.45
CA SER A 34 -15.34 15.91 -9.85
C SER A 34 -16.53 16.17 -10.77
N LEU A 35 -17.73 15.77 -10.33
CA LEU A 35 -18.97 15.99 -11.06
C LEU A 35 -19.33 17.47 -11.17
N LEU A 36 -19.13 18.22 -10.09
CA LEU A 36 -19.38 19.66 -10.07
C LEU A 36 -18.42 20.40 -11.03
N VAL A 37 -17.14 20.01 -11.06
CA VAL A 37 -16.16 20.56 -12.02
C VAL A 37 -16.57 20.25 -13.46
N ILE A 38 -17.00 19.02 -13.76
CA ILE A 38 -17.49 18.65 -15.09
C ILE A 38 -18.73 19.47 -15.47
N LEU A 39 -19.69 19.61 -14.56
CA LEU A 39 -20.91 20.39 -14.78
C LEU A 39 -20.58 21.85 -15.10
N ILE A 40 -19.69 22.46 -14.32
CA ILE A 40 -19.19 23.83 -14.58
C ILE A 40 -18.55 23.90 -15.97
N SER A 41 -17.72 22.92 -16.34
CA SER A 41 -17.05 22.89 -17.64
C SER A 41 -18.05 22.79 -18.80
N ILE A 42 -19.10 21.97 -18.66
CA ILE A 42 -20.18 21.84 -19.65
C ILE A 42 -20.97 23.15 -19.76
N LEU A 43 -21.32 23.76 -18.62
CA LEU A 43 -22.05 25.03 -18.59
C LEU A 43 -21.26 26.15 -19.23
N LEU A 44 -19.98 26.31 -18.88
CA LEU A 44 -19.09 27.32 -19.46
C LEU A 44 -18.89 27.10 -20.96
N GLY A 45 -18.66 25.85 -21.40
CA GLY A 45 -18.54 25.50 -22.82
C GLY A 45 -19.83 25.80 -23.59
N GLY A 46 -20.99 25.47 -23.02
CA GLY A 46 -22.30 25.77 -23.59
C GLY A 46 -22.60 27.25 -23.70
N ILE A 47 -22.29 28.04 -22.66
CA ILE A 47 -22.45 29.51 -22.66
C ILE A 47 -21.54 30.13 -23.72
N ALA A 48 -20.25 29.74 -23.76
CA ALA A 48 -19.31 30.24 -24.76
C ALA A 48 -19.77 29.93 -26.19
N LEU A 49 -20.28 28.71 -26.42
CA LEU A 49 -20.82 28.31 -27.72
C LEU A 49 -22.07 29.13 -28.10
N GLY A 50 -23.00 29.34 -27.16
CA GLY A 50 -24.21 30.13 -27.36
C GLY A 50 -23.93 31.60 -27.67
N VAL A 51 -23.07 32.23 -26.86
CA VAL A 51 -22.61 33.61 -27.07
C VAL A 51 -21.85 33.73 -28.39
N GLY A 52 -20.95 32.78 -28.68
CA GLY A 52 -20.20 32.74 -29.93
C GLY A 52 -21.10 32.68 -31.16
N HIS A 53 -22.22 31.95 -31.07
CA HIS A 53 -23.20 31.88 -32.14
C HIS A 53 -24.06 33.15 -32.24
N ALA A 54 -24.53 33.68 -31.11
CA ALA A 54 -25.37 34.87 -31.04
C ALA A 54 -24.67 36.12 -31.61
N PHE A 55 -23.37 36.28 -31.36
CA PHE A 55 -22.59 37.43 -31.82
C PHE A 55 -21.78 37.16 -33.10
N GLY A 56 -21.90 35.97 -33.71
CA GLY A 56 -21.15 35.61 -34.92
C GLY A 56 -19.62 35.49 -34.70
N LEU A 57 -19.17 35.33 -33.45
CA LEU A 57 -17.76 35.22 -33.08
C LEU A 57 -17.26 33.79 -33.28
N LYS A 58 -16.70 33.50 -34.46
CA LYS A 58 -16.19 32.16 -34.83
C LYS A 58 -15.21 31.57 -33.82
N LYS A 59 -14.29 32.39 -33.28
CA LYS A 59 -13.28 31.94 -32.29
C LYS A 59 -13.93 31.43 -31.01
N LEU A 60 -14.93 32.15 -30.49
CA LEU A 60 -15.62 31.79 -29.26
C LEU A 60 -16.49 30.53 -29.46
N SER A 61 -17.10 30.40 -30.63
CA SER A 61 -17.85 29.18 -30.99
C SER A 61 -16.96 27.95 -31.11
N LEU A 62 -15.77 28.08 -31.72
CA LEU A 62 -14.79 26.99 -31.80
C LEU A 62 -14.27 26.60 -30.41
N PHE A 63 -13.93 27.58 -29.58
CA PHE A 63 -13.53 27.35 -28.19
C PHE A 63 -14.61 26.59 -27.41
N GLY A 64 -15.88 27.04 -27.49
CA GLY A 64 -16.99 26.35 -26.82
C GLY A 64 -17.20 24.92 -27.30
N LYS A 65 -16.99 24.63 -28.59
CA LYS A 65 -17.06 23.26 -29.13
C LYS A 65 -15.94 22.37 -28.59
N GLU A 66 -14.71 22.89 -28.53
CA GLU A 66 -13.56 22.15 -28.01
C GLU A 66 -13.71 21.84 -26.51
N GLU A 67 -14.13 22.83 -25.71
CA GLU A 67 -14.36 22.64 -24.27
C GLU A 67 -15.51 21.67 -23.99
N LEU A 68 -16.61 21.75 -24.75
CA LEU A 68 -17.73 20.83 -24.59
C LEU A 68 -17.34 19.38 -24.95
N ALA A 69 -16.59 19.19 -26.04
CA ALA A 69 -16.07 17.87 -26.41
C ALA A 69 -15.14 17.31 -25.32
N GLN A 70 -14.26 18.14 -24.76
CA GLN A 70 -13.37 17.73 -23.69
C GLN A 70 -14.12 17.38 -22.39
N ALA A 71 -15.15 18.14 -22.05
CA ALA A 71 -15.97 17.87 -20.87
C ALA A 71 -16.70 16.54 -21.00
N ILE A 72 -17.23 16.20 -22.19
CA ILE A 72 -17.87 14.89 -22.47
C ILE A 72 -16.86 13.74 -22.35
N ILE A 73 -15.65 13.89 -22.88
CA ILE A 73 -14.60 12.86 -22.75
C ILE A 73 -14.23 12.67 -21.28
N SER A 74 -14.11 13.77 -20.52
CA SER A 74 -13.76 13.73 -19.11
C SER A 74 -14.87 13.09 -18.26
N SER A 75 -16.15 13.34 -18.59
CA SER A 75 -17.28 12.70 -17.92
C SER A 75 -17.35 11.20 -18.23
N ALA A 76 -17.11 10.81 -19.48
CA ALA A 76 -17.05 9.39 -19.85
C ALA A 76 -15.91 8.66 -19.11
N LEU A 77 -14.74 9.30 -18.98
CA LEU A 77 -13.61 8.74 -18.22
C LEU A 77 -13.93 8.60 -16.73
N LEU A 78 -14.57 9.61 -16.12
CA LEU A 78 -15.02 9.53 -14.73
C LEU A 78 -16.04 8.40 -14.53
N GLY A 79 -16.98 8.24 -15.47
CA GLY A 79 -17.96 7.15 -15.45
C GLY A 79 -17.31 5.77 -15.57
N ALA A 80 -16.37 5.60 -16.51
CA ALA A 80 -15.60 4.37 -16.65
C ALA A 80 -14.79 4.05 -15.39
N LEU A 81 -14.17 5.07 -14.77
CA LEU A 81 -13.45 4.92 -13.52
C LEU A 81 -14.37 4.48 -12.38
N ALA A 82 -15.54 5.11 -12.23
CA ALA A 82 -16.52 4.74 -11.21
C ALA A 82 -16.98 3.28 -11.38
N LEU A 83 -17.21 2.83 -12.62
CA LEU A 83 -17.54 1.43 -12.92
C LEU A 83 -16.40 0.47 -12.57
N ILE A 84 -15.15 0.83 -12.90
CA ILE A 84 -13.98 0.02 -12.54
C ILE A 84 -13.85 -0.08 -11.02
N VAL A 85 -13.98 1.03 -10.29
CA VAL A 85 -13.89 1.04 -8.82
C VAL A 85 -15.01 0.22 -8.19
N ALA A 86 -16.25 0.33 -8.67
CA ALA A 86 -17.37 -0.48 -8.21
C ALA A 86 -17.20 -1.98 -8.55
N GLY A 87 -16.62 -2.29 -9.70
CA GLY A 87 -16.27 -3.67 -10.06
C GLY A 87 -15.15 -4.23 -9.19
N LEU A 88 -14.19 -3.40 -8.81
CA LEU A 88 -13.07 -3.80 -7.95
C LEU A 88 -13.48 -3.98 -6.49
N SER A 89 -14.38 -3.14 -5.96
CA SER A 89 -14.88 -3.29 -4.58
C SER A 89 -15.64 -4.60 -4.38
N THR A 90 -16.32 -5.10 -5.42
CA THR A 90 -16.93 -6.44 -5.40
C THR A 90 -15.93 -7.57 -5.68
N GLY A 91 -14.78 -7.24 -6.28
CA GLY A 91 -13.71 -8.15 -6.66
C GLY A 91 -12.74 -8.54 -5.55
N ALA A 92 -12.76 -7.92 -4.36
CA ALA A 92 -11.93 -8.33 -3.22
C ALA A 92 -12.15 -9.81 -2.83
N VAL A 93 -13.36 -10.33 -3.07
CA VAL A 93 -13.71 -11.75 -2.91
C VAL A 93 -13.03 -12.64 -3.98
N ALA A 94 -12.79 -12.12 -5.19
CA ALA A 94 -12.22 -12.87 -6.31
C ALA A 94 -10.71 -13.10 -6.18
N PHE A 95 -10.01 -12.27 -5.39
CA PHE A 95 -8.59 -12.46 -5.12
C PHE A 95 -8.32 -13.58 -4.10
N GLY A 96 -9.35 -14.22 -3.52
CA GLY A 96 -9.13 -15.36 -2.63
C GLY A 96 -8.40 -14.95 -1.35
N ALA A 97 -8.87 -13.85 -0.73
CA ALA A 97 -8.37 -13.39 0.55
C ALA A 97 -8.21 -14.57 1.52
N LYS A 98 -7.04 -14.71 2.13
CA LYS A 98 -6.73 -15.61 3.25
C LYS A 98 -6.15 -14.72 4.36
N GLY A 99 -6.85 -14.55 5.48
CA GLY A 99 -6.32 -13.81 6.64
C GLY A 99 -7.31 -12.89 7.36
N GLY A 100 -6.86 -12.22 8.43
CA GLY A 100 -7.69 -11.41 9.34
C GLY A 100 -8.45 -10.21 8.72
N CYS A 101 -8.20 -9.90 7.44
CA CYS A 101 -8.83 -8.82 6.70
C CYS A 101 -10.20 -9.18 6.06
N TYR A 102 -10.80 -10.34 6.38
CA TYR A 102 -12.08 -10.80 5.80
C TYR A 102 -13.29 -9.89 6.06
N GLY A 103 -13.27 -9.07 7.11
CA GLY A 103 -14.34 -8.09 7.37
C GLY A 103 -14.47 -7.00 6.29
N ALA A 104 -13.55 -6.98 5.33
CA ALA A 104 -13.44 -6.02 4.25
C ALA A 104 -13.98 -6.55 2.91
N ALA A 105 -14.86 -7.56 2.89
CA ALA A 105 -15.39 -8.13 1.64
C ALA A 105 -16.13 -7.11 0.75
N ASP A 106 -16.71 -6.07 1.37
CA ASP A 106 -17.33 -4.94 0.67
C ASP A 106 -16.42 -3.70 0.60
N ALA A 107 -15.19 -3.79 1.12
CA ALA A 107 -14.26 -2.67 1.13
C ALA A 107 -13.53 -2.54 -0.22
N PRO A 108 -13.14 -1.31 -0.59
CA PRO A 108 -12.36 -1.11 -1.81
C PRO A 108 -11.00 -1.84 -1.73
N VAL A 109 -10.50 -2.30 -2.88
CA VAL A 109 -9.25 -3.10 -2.98
C VAL A 109 -8.05 -2.41 -2.34
N ILE A 110 -8.03 -1.08 -2.32
CA ILE A 110 -6.97 -0.30 -1.67
C ILE A 110 -6.96 -0.49 -0.14
N ASP A 111 -8.13 -0.58 0.48
CA ASP A 111 -8.25 -0.81 1.93
C ASP A 111 -7.88 -2.25 2.26
N PHE A 112 -8.22 -3.20 1.38
CA PHE A 112 -7.74 -4.58 1.48
C PHE A 112 -6.20 -4.64 1.41
N ALA A 113 -5.58 -3.98 0.43
CA ALA A 113 -4.12 -3.94 0.32
C ALA A 113 -3.46 -3.28 1.55
N ALA A 114 -4.04 -2.19 2.06
CA ALA A 114 -3.56 -1.53 3.28
C ALA A 114 -3.72 -2.43 4.52
N CYS A 115 -4.83 -3.16 4.64
CA CYS A 115 -5.05 -4.10 5.73
C CYS A 115 -4.01 -5.24 5.73
N ASN A 116 -3.74 -5.85 4.57
CA ASN A 116 -2.71 -6.89 4.48
C ASN A 116 -1.33 -6.35 4.85
N MET A 117 -0.96 -5.14 4.37
CA MET A 117 0.29 -4.50 4.79
C MET A 117 0.38 -4.30 6.30
N ARG A 118 -0.72 -3.87 6.93
CA ARG A 118 -0.78 -3.69 8.38
C ARG A 118 -0.57 -5.02 9.12
N GLU A 119 -1.22 -6.10 8.68
CA GLU A 119 -1.09 -7.42 9.30
C GLU A 119 0.34 -7.97 9.18
N ILE A 120 0.95 -7.88 8.00
CA ILE A 120 2.36 -8.28 7.77
C ILE A 120 3.29 -7.44 8.66
N SER A 121 3.06 -6.13 8.71
CA SER A 121 3.88 -5.21 9.53
C SER A 121 3.77 -5.55 11.02
N ASN A 122 2.56 -5.76 11.54
CA ASN A 122 2.33 -6.13 12.92
C ASN A 122 2.94 -7.49 13.26
N SER A 123 2.94 -8.43 12.32
CA SER A 123 3.59 -9.73 12.44
C SER A 123 5.11 -9.58 12.56
N ALA A 124 5.72 -8.73 11.72
CA ALA A 124 7.14 -8.37 11.84
C ALA A 124 7.47 -7.71 13.18
N LEU A 125 6.62 -6.78 13.66
CA LEU A 125 6.79 -6.15 14.97
C LEU A 125 6.76 -7.18 16.11
N ASN A 126 5.81 -8.11 16.08
CA ASN A 126 5.69 -9.15 17.10
C ASN A 126 6.93 -10.05 17.14
N ILE A 127 7.42 -10.48 15.97
CA ILE A 127 8.65 -11.26 15.87
C ILE A 127 9.86 -10.43 16.33
N SER A 128 9.93 -9.13 16.03
CA SER A 128 11.01 -8.27 16.53
C SER A 128 11.08 -8.23 18.05
N GLN A 129 9.93 -8.10 18.73
CA GLN A 129 9.85 -8.06 20.18
C GLN A 129 10.28 -9.39 20.80
N LEU A 130 9.84 -10.51 20.23
CA LEU A 130 10.25 -11.85 20.66
C LEU A 130 11.75 -12.09 20.41
N ALA A 131 12.29 -11.63 19.27
CA ALA A 131 13.70 -11.73 18.95
C ALA A 131 14.57 -10.91 19.91
N TYR A 132 14.13 -9.70 20.31
CA TYR A 132 14.84 -8.91 21.32
C TYR A 132 14.84 -9.58 22.69
N LYS A 133 13.72 -10.19 23.09
CA LYS A 133 13.66 -11.00 24.33
C LYS A 133 14.61 -12.18 24.27
N ALA A 134 14.58 -12.95 23.17
CA ALA A 134 15.47 -14.08 22.96
C ALA A 134 16.96 -13.65 22.95
N SER A 135 17.27 -12.51 22.33
CA SER A 135 18.60 -11.90 22.36
C SER A 135 19.02 -11.53 23.79
N ALA A 136 18.15 -10.89 24.57
CA ALA A 136 18.46 -10.52 25.96
C ALA A 136 18.73 -11.75 26.85
N ILE A 137 17.92 -12.80 26.71
CA ILE A 137 18.11 -14.09 27.41
C ILE A 137 19.47 -14.71 27.03
N SER A 138 19.75 -14.80 25.72
CA SER A 138 21.00 -15.37 25.20
C SER A 138 22.23 -14.55 25.60
N GLY A 139 22.09 -13.23 25.60
CA GLY A 139 23.14 -12.29 26.00
C GLY A 139 23.43 -12.36 27.50
N PHE A 140 22.39 -12.48 28.32
CA PHE A 140 22.55 -12.73 29.76
C PHE A 140 23.30 -14.05 29.99
N ALA A 141 22.86 -15.15 29.38
CA ALA A 141 23.52 -16.45 29.50
C ALA A 141 24.99 -16.41 29.02
N GLY A 142 25.26 -15.74 27.90
CA GLY A 142 26.63 -15.56 27.39
C GLY A 142 27.51 -14.66 28.24
N SER A 143 26.92 -13.77 29.04
CA SER A 143 27.65 -12.89 29.97
C SER A 143 28.02 -13.56 31.30
N LEU A 144 27.50 -14.76 31.58
CA LEU A 144 27.78 -15.49 32.82
C LEU A 144 29.25 -15.85 32.90
N ARG A 145 29.92 -15.35 33.95
CA ARG A 145 31.31 -15.64 34.29
C ARG A 145 31.36 -16.43 35.57
N ILE A 146 32.01 -17.59 35.52
CA ILE A 146 32.28 -18.39 36.71
C ILE A 146 33.74 -18.15 37.09
N ASN A 147 33.93 -17.51 38.25
CA ASN A 147 35.25 -17.28 38.82
C ASN A 147 35.53 -18.35 39.89
N ILE A 148 36.52 -19.19 39.66
CA ILE A 148 36.99 -20.21 40.60
C ILE A 148 38.42 -19.84 40.99
N GLY A 149 38.56 -19.12 42.10
CA GLY A 149 39.85 -18.59 42.56
C GLY A 149 40.44 -17.59 41.55
N ILE A 150 41.59 -17.93 40.96
CA ILE A 150 42.29 -17.11 39.95
C ILE A 150 41.85 -17.39 38.50
N ALA A 151 41.05 -18.45 38.27
CA ALA A 151 40.59 -18.82 36.95
C ALA A 151 39.16 -18.31 36.72
N SER A 152 38.94 -17.64 35.59
CA SER A 152 37.60 -17.24 35.14
C SER A 152 37.25 -17.99 33.85
N THR A 153 36.07 -18.61 33.81
CA THR A 153 35.57 -19.28 32.61
C THR A 153 34.20 -18.70 32.21
N GLN A 154 33.95 -18.66 30.90
CA GLN A 154 32.67 -18.29 30.30
C GLN A 154 32.17 -19.49 29.49
N PRO A 155 31.41 -20.41 30.10
CA PRO A 155 30.99 -21.64 29.43
C PRO A 155 30.11 -21.37 28.21
N PHE A 156 29.47 -20.20 28.15
CA PHE A 156 28.49 -19.81 27.15
C PHE A 156 28.95 -18.64 26.27
N ALA A 157 30.26 -18.38 26.17
CA ALA A 157 30.78 -17.22 25.44
C ALA A 157 30.31 -17.15 23.97
N SER A 158 30.09 -18.30 23.31
CA SER A 158 29.56 -18.36 21.94
C SER A 158 28.16 -17.75 21.80
N LEU A 159 27.33 -17.80 22.85
CA LEU A 159 25.98 -17.24 22.83
C LEU A 159 25.97 -15.71 22.82
N SER A 160 27.07 -15.06 23.20
CA SER A 160 27.21 -13.62 22.99
C SER A 160 27.14 -13.27 21.50
N GLN A 161 27.73 -14.09 20.62
CA GLN A 161 27.64 -13.89 19.18
C GLN A 161 26.21 -14.14 18.67
N SER A 162 25.59 -15.25 19.06
CA SER A 162 24.21 -15.56 18.68
C SER A 162 23.23 -14.49 19.18
N SER A 163 23.45 -13.94 20.38
CA SER A 163 22.64 -12.84 20.92
C SER A 163 22.74 -11.55 20.09
N GLY A 164 23.93 -11.26 19.55
CA GLY A 164 24.15 -10.13 18.64
C GLY A 164 23.44 -10.32 17.30
N GLU A 165 23.46 -11.53 16.75
CA GLU A 165 22.73 -11.84 15.52
C GLU A 165 21.21 -11.84 15.72
N LEU A 166 20.69 -12.37 16.83
CA LEU A 166 19.27 -12.26 17.19
C LEU A 166 18.83 -10.80 17.36
N PHE A 167 19.67 -9.97 17.97
CA PHE A 167 19.41 -8.53 18.08
C PHE A 167 19.36 -7.87 16.70
N ARG A 168 20.31 -8.19 15.81
CA ARG A 168 20.32 -7.70 14.43
C ARG A 168 19.08 -8.14 13.66
N MET A 169 18.68 -9.40 13.77
CA MET A 169 17.43 -9.88 13.16
C MET A 169 16.21 -9.14 13.70
N GLY A 170 16.11 -8.95 15.02
CA GLY A 170 15.08 -8.13 15.64
C GLY A 170 15.04 -6.70 15.08
N SER A 171 16.21 -6.08 14.89
CA SER A 171 16.31 -4.74 14.30
C SER A 171 15.87 -4.70 12.83
N ASN A 172 16.18 -5.74 12.05
CA ASN A 172 15.72 -5.86 10.67
C ASN A 172 14.20 -5.99 10.59
N PHE A 173 13.59 -6.79 11.48
CA PHE A 173 12.12 -6.88 11.57
C PHE A 173 11.48 -5.56 11.98
N SER A 174 12.09 -4.83 12.91
CA SER A 174 11.63 -3.49 13.29
C SER A 174 11.72 -2.49 12.14
N LEU A 175 12.75 -2.58 11.30
CA LEU A 175 12.88 -1.76 10.09
C LEU A 175 11.79 -2.12 9.07
N LEU A 176 11.54 -3.42 8.84
CA LEU A 176 10.46 -3.88 7.97
C LEU A 176 9.10 -3.39 8.45
N TYR A 177 8.82 -3.44 9.77
CA TYR A 177 7.61 -2.86 10.35
C TYR A 177 7.47 -1.37 10.01
N ALA A 178 8.54 -0.58 10.19
CA ALA A 178 8.52 0.86 9.89
C ALA A 178 8.25 1.14 8.40
N ILE A 179 8.85 0.35 7.50
CA ILE A 179 8.62 0.45 6.06
C ILE A 179 7.16 0.09 5.73
N GLY A 180 6.65 -1.02 6.26
CA GLY A 180 5.29 -1.47 6.02
C GLY A 180 4.23 -0.50 6.56
N SER A 181 4.43 0.06 7.76
CA SER A 181 3.55 1.10 8.32
C SER A 181 3.60 2.41 7.52
N SER A 182 4.75 2.74 6.93
CA SER A 182 4.87 3.89 6.02
C SER A 182 4.08 3.66 4.73
N TRP A 183 4.17 2.46 4.15
CA TRP A 183 3.39 2.09 2.97
C TRP A 183 1.88 2.10 3.23
N GLU A 184 1.45 1.56 4.37
CA GLU A 184 0.06 1.61 4.80
C GLU A 184 -0.45 3.07 4.84
N SER A 185 0.32 3.96 5.45
CA SER A 185 -0.02 5.39 5.51
C SER A 185 -0.10 6.04 4.12
N ILE A 186 0.78 5.64 3.19
CA ILE A 186 0.74 6.10 1.80
C ILE A 186 -0.52 5.60 1.09
N LEU A 187 -0.88 4.32 1.24
CA LEU A 187 -2.08 3.75 0.64
C LEU A 187 -3.36 4.41 1.16
N LEU A 188 -3.46 4.65 2.47
CA LEU A 188 -4.59 5.37 3.06
C LEU A 188 -4.65 6.84 2.61
N LEU A 189 -3.49 7.48 2.40
CA LEU A 189 -3.45 8.82 1.82
C LEU A 189 -3.95 8.82 0.37
N ILE A 190 -3.54 7.83 -0.43
CA ILE A 190 -4.00 7.67 -1.82
C ILE A 190 -5.51 7.41 -1.84
N SER A 191 -6.02 6.51 -0.99
CA SER A 191 -7.46 6.21 -0.95
C SER A 191 -8.27 7.46 -0.58
N ALA A 192 -7.83 8.23 0.41
CA ALA A 192 -8.54 9.41 0.88
C ALA A 192 -8.43 10.63 -0.06
N LYS A 193 -7.33 10.80 -0.81
CA LYS A 193 -7.01 12.06 -1.52
C LYS A 193 -6.93 11.95 -3.04
N ALA A 194 -6.63 10.79 -3.61
CA ALA A 194 -6.37 10.67 -5.05
C ALA A 194 -7.59 11.08 -5.89
N LEU A 195 -8.77 10.53 -5.58
CA LEU A 195 -10.01 10.83 -6.32
C LEU A 195 -10.73 12.08 -5.83
N THR A 196 -10.61 12.42 -4.55
CA THR A 196 -11.35 13.53 -3.94
C THR A 196 -10.70 14.89 -4.13
N VAL A 197 -9.36 14.94 -4.18
CA VAL A 197 -8.60 16.20 -4.26
C VAL A 197 -7.83 16.29 -5.57
N PHE A 198 -6.97 15.31 -5.84
CA PHE A 198 -6.06 15.42 -6.98
C PHE A 198 -6.76 15.27 -8.33
N PHE A 199 -7.77 14.40 -8.43
CA PHE A 199 -8.52 14.21 -9.67
C PHE A 199 -9.32 15.46 -10.10
N PRO A 200 -10.11 16.13 -9.22
CA PRO A 200 -10.74 17.42 -9.56
C PRO A 200 -9.73 18.51 -9.92
N ILE A 201 -8.60 18.58 -9.22
CA ILE A 201 -7.52 19.53 -9.55
C ILE A 201 -6.99 19.23 -10.96
N GLY A 202 -6.78 17.96 -11.30
CA GLY A 202 -6.38 17.53 -12.63
C GLY A 202 -7.38 17.96 -13.71
N LEU A 203 -8.69 17.81 -13.46
CA LEU A 203 -9.75 18.29 -14.33
C LEU A 203 -9.74 19.81 -14.49
N LEU A 204 -9.59 20.55 -13.39
CA LEU A 204 -9.50 22.01 -13.41
C LEU A 204 -8.28 22.50 -14.18
N LEU A 205 -7.12 21.87 -13.99
CA LEU A 205 -5.91 22.21 -14.75
C LEU A 205 -6.08 21.90 -16.25
N ARG A 206 -6.94 20.93 -16.59
CA ARG A 206 -7.22 20.60 -17.99
C ARG A 206 -8.07 21.65 -18.71
N SER A 207 -8.83 22.48 -18.00
CA SER A 207 -9.62 23.56 -18.62
C SER A 207 -8.78 24.80 -18.98
N PHE A 208 -7.54 24.89 -18.49
CA PHE A 208 -6.61 25.95 -18.87
C PHE A 208 -5.62 25.46 -19.93
N PHE A 209 -5.49 26.19 -21.04
CA PHE A 209 -4.58 25.85 -22.14
C PHE A 209 -3.12 25.65 -21.69
N ALA A 210 -2.63 26.49 -20.76
CA ALA A 210 -1.25 26.44 -20.29
C ALA A 210 -0.96 25.22 -19.40
N THR A 211 -1.92 24.76 -18.61
CA THR A 211 -1.74 23.67 -17.64
C THR A 211 -2.39 22.36 -18.09
N ARG A 212 -2.92 22.30 -19.32
CA ARG A 212 -3.59 21.12 -19.89
C ARG A 212 -2.76 19.84 -19.78
N LYS A 213 -1.44 19.93 -20.04
CA LYS A 213 -0.51 18.80 -19.91
C LYS A 213 -0.31 18.39 -18.44
N ALA A 214 -0.17 19.36 -17.53
CA ALA A 214 -0.05 19.07 -16.10
C ALA A 214 -1.32 18.41 -15.54
N GLY A 215 -2.50 18.88 -15.96
CA GLY A 215 -3.77 18.27 -15.59
C GLY A 215 -3.88 16.82 -16.04
N ALA A 216 -3.53 16.52 -17.29
CA ALA A 216 -3.50 15.14 -17.79
C ALA A 216 -2.52 14.23 -17.01
N ALA A 217 -1.36 14.77 -16.62
CA ALA A 217 -0.37 14.02 -15.85
C ALA A 217 -0.87 13.69 -14.45
N ILE A 218 -1.48 14.66 -13.76
CA ILE A 218 -2.08 14.46 -12.44
C ILE A 218 -3.22 13.44 -12.53
N MET A 219 -4.13 13.57 -13.50
CA MET A 219 -5.24 12.61 -13.67
C MET A 219 -4.73 11.18 -13.94
N GLY A 220 -3.76 11.02 -14.84
CA GLY A 220 -3.16 9.71 -15.14
C GLY A 220 -2.50 9.09 -13.91
N LEU A 221 -1.75 9.90 -13.14
CA LEU A 221 -1.12 9.47 -11.90
C LEU A 221 -2.15 9.06 -10.85
N CYS A 222 -3.21 9.85 -10.64
CA CYS A 222 -4.28 9.52 -9.69
C CYS A 222 -4.96 8.20 -10.03
N VAL A 223 -5.35 8.00 -11.29
CA VAL A 223 -6.00 6.76 -11.73
C VAL A 223 -5.03 5.59 -11.58
N SER A 224 -3.77 5.76 -11.96
CA SER A 224 -2.76 4.70 -11.85
C SER A 224 -2.52 4.24 -10.40
N LEU A 225 -2.35 5.19 -9.47
CA LEU A 225 -2.09 4.90 -8.07
C LEU A 225 -3.33 4.42 -7.32
N PHE A 226 -4.52 4.88 -7.71
CA PHE A 226 -5.75 4.47 -7.05
C PHE A 226 -6.24 3.10 -7.54
N VAL A 227 -6.10 2.80 -8.83
CA VAL A 227 -6.62 1.56 -9.44
C VAL A 227 -5.54 0.50 -9.54
N PHE A 228 -4.44 0.78 -10.22
CA PHE A 228 -3.48 -0.25 -10.60
C PHE A 228 -2.55 -0.66 -9.46
N LEU A 229 -2.10 0.30 -8.64
CA LEU A 229 -1.23 0.00 -7.50
C LEU A 229 -1.84 -1.03 -6.54
N PRO A 230 -3.07 -0.85 -6.01
CA PRO A 230 -3.63 -1.84 -5.10
C PRO A 230 -3.99 -3.16 -5.79
N ILE A 231 -4.30 -3.18 -7.09
CA ILE A 231 -4.51 -4.43 -7.86
C ILE A 231 -3.22 -5.24 -7.94
N PHE A 232 -2.08 -4.60 -8.28
CA PHE A 232 -0.81 -5.30 -8.35
C PHE A 232 -0.38 -5.83 -6.98
N LEU A 233 -0.52 -5.00 -5.93
CA LEU A 233 -0.26 -5.42 -4.56
C LEU A 233 -1.13 -6.61 -4.15
N ALA A 234 -2.44 -6.55 -4.41
CA ALA A 234 -3.36 -7.64 -4.11
C ALA A 234 -2.97 -8.92 -4.86
N ALA A 235 -2.59 -8.84 -6.13
CA ALA A 235 -2.16 -9.99 -6.92
C ALA A 235 -0.89 -10.66 -6.36
N PHE A 236 0.04 -9.88 -5.80
CA PHE A 236 1.21 -10.44 -5.15
C PHE A 236 0.90 -11.11 -3.81
N TYR A 237 0.03 -10.51 -2.99
CA TYR A 237 -0.32 -11.07 -1.68
C TYR A 237 -1.01 -12.44 -1.76
N THR A 238 -1.79 -12.68 -2.80
CA THR A 238 -2.52 -13.95 -2.97
C THR A 238 -1.63 -15.12 -3.36
N SER A 239 -0.40 -14.83 -3.80
CA SER A 239 0.54 -15.83 -4.29
C SER A 239 1.37 -16.47 -3.16
N PHE A 240 1.32 -15.95 -1.92
CA PHE A 240 2.23 -16.35 -0.83
C PHE A 240 1.52 -16.91 0.40
N GLU A 241 2.05 -18.02 0.93
CA GLU A 241 1.63 -18.65 2.19
C GLU A 241 2.39 -18.05 3.39
N GLU A 242 2.23 -16.75 3.64
CA GLU A 242 2.93 -16.05 4.74
C GLU A 242 2.64 -16.67 6.12
N ALA A 243 1.40 -17.12 6.33
CA ALA A 243 0.91 -17.59 7.62
C ALA A 243 1.78 -18.72 8.20
N ASP A 244 2.28 -19.63 7.36
CA ASP A 244 3.07 -20.78 7.80
C ASP A 244 4.47 -20.36 8.24
N TYR A 245 5.12 -19.45 7.51
CA TYR A 245 6.44 -18.91 7.88
C TYR A 245 6.36 -18.08 9.16
N PHE A 246 5.31 -17.26 9.30
CA PHE A 246 5.07 -16.50 10.51
C PHE A 246 4.83 -17.42 11.71
N ALA A 247 3.94 -18.41 11.58
CA ALA A 247 3.64 -19.36 12.64
C ALA A 247 4.87 -20.16 13.06
N ALA A 248 5.72 -20.57 12.12
CA ALA A 248 6.98 -21.25 12.41
C ALA A 248 7.96 -20.36 13.18
N ALA A 249 8.19 -19.13 12.74
CA ALA A 249 9.09 -18.18 13.40
C ALA A 249 8.59 -17.78 14.80
N GLN A 250 7.31 -17.46 14.92
CA GLN A 250 6.69 -17.13 16.20
C GLN A 250 6.69 -18.33 17.15
N GLY A 251 6.37 -19.53 16.65
CA GLY A 251 6.37 -20.77 17.44
C GLY A 251 7.75 -21.10 17.99
N ALA A 252 8.79 -20.99 17.18
CA ALA A 252 10.17 -21.20 17.61
C ALA A 252 10.59 -20.20 18.70
N LEU A 253 10.30 -18.91 18.52
CA LEU A 253 10.64 -17.88 19.49
C LEU A 253 9.85 -17.98 20.80
N ARG A 254 8.55 -18.30 20.73
CA ARG A 254 7.73 -18.51 21.95
C ARG A 254 8.18 -19.75 22.71
N GLY A 255 8.47 -20.85 22.02
CA GLY A 255 9.01 -22.05 22.64
C GLY A 255 10.35 -21.79 23.34
N TYR A 256 11.18 -20.90 22.79
CA TYR A 256 12.41 -20.47 23.43
C TYR A 256 12.16 -19.60 24.67
N ASP A 257 11.27 -18.60 24.58
CA ASP A 257 10.88 -17.73 25.70
C ASP A 257 10.29 -18.53 26.85
N GLU A 258 9.36 -19.46 26.58
CA GLU A 258 8.75 -20.32 27.59
C GLU A 258 9.78 -21.18 28.33
N ARG A 259 10.81 -21.65 27.62
CA ARG A 259 11.87 -22.48 28.23
C ARG A 259 12.88 -21.67 29.02
N PHE A 260 13.22 -20.46 28.60
CA PHE A 260 14.42 -19.76 29.11
C PHE A 260 14.15 -18.36 29.71
N SER A 261 12.91 -17.88 29.73
CA SER A 261 12.51 -16.59 30.31
C SER A 261 12.79 -16.45 31.81
N PHE A 262 12.99 -17.57 32.52
CA PHE A 262 13.36 -17.55 33.94
C PHE A 262 14.78 -17.01 34.16
N LEU A 263 15.69 -17.09 33.17
CA LEU A 263 17.11 -16.78 33.34
C LEU A 263 17.39 -15.34 33.83
N PRO A 264 16.81 -14.29 33.22
CA PRO A 264 17.05 -12.92 33.66
C PRO A 264 16.44 -12.60 35.03
N GLN A 265 15.58 -13.47 35.56
CA GLN A 265 14.87 -13.29 36.83
C GLN A 265 15.55 -14.01 37.99
N ILE A 266 16.64 -14.74 37.73
CA ILE A 266 17.34 -15.49 38.78
C ILE A 266 18.03 -14.52 39.73
N ASP A 267 17.70 -14.69 41.01
CA ASP A 267 18.46 -14.12 42.11
C ASP A 267 19.82 -14.84 42.20
N LEU A 268 20.87 -14.16 41.73
CA LEU A 268 22.24 -14.66 41.73
C LEU A 268 22.83 -14.77 43.14
N GLU A 269 22.20 -14.18 44.16
CA GLU A 269 22.65 -14.25 45.55
C GLU A 269 22.29 -15.58 46.21
N LYS A 270 21.31 -16.31 45.66
CA LYS A 270 20.85 -17.60 46.18
C LYS A 270 21.55 -18.76 45.47
N GLU A 271 22.35 -19.53 46.21
CA GLU A 271 23.12 -20.66 45.66
C GLU A 271 22.24 -21.73 44.98
N ASN A 272 21.06 -22.01 45.56
CA ASN A 272 20.15 -23.04 45.04
C ASN A 272 19.51 -22.63 43.70
N SER A 273 19.18 -21.35 43.49
CA SER A 273 18.63 -20.86 42.22
C SER A 273 19.71 -20.85 41.13
N LEU A 274 20.94 -20.47 41.47
CA LEU A 274 22.06 -20.51 40.52
C LEU A 274 22.36 -21.95 40.07
N LYS A 275 22.41 -22.92 40.99
CA LYS A 275 22.62 -24.34 40.64
C LYS A 275 21.50 -24.88 39.75
N SER A 276 20.24 -24.59 40.07
CA SER A 276 19.10 -25.02 39.26
C SER A 276 19.16 -24.45 37.84
N ALA A 277 19.62 -23.21 37.69
CA ALA A 277 19.73 -22.54 36.40
C ALA A 277 20.87 -23.07 35.55
N ILE A 278 22.02 -23.38 36.17
CA ILE A 278 23.15 -24.00 35.47
C ILE A 278 22.76 -25.40 35.00
N ASN A 279 22.05 -26.17 35.82
CA ASN A 279 21.60 -27.51 35.45
C ASN A 279 20.58 -27.46 34.31
N SER A 280 19.61 -26.54 34.34
CA SER A 280 18.64 -26.39 33.24
C SER A 280 19.28 -25.90 31.94
N LEU A 281 20.31 -25.06 32.01
CA LEU A 281 21.11 -24.67 30.85
C LEU A 281 21.94 -25.83 30.28
N ALA A 282 22.51 -26.67 31.15
CA ALA A 282 23.33 -27.81 30.76
C ALA A 282 22.50 -28.96 30.17
N GLU A 283 21.32 -29.23 30.73
CA GLU A 283 20.40 -30.28 30.24
C GLU A 283 19.61 -29.86 29.00
N GLY A 284 19.41 -28.55 28.80
CA GLY A 284 18.51 -28.02 27.78
C GLY A 284 19.08 -27.87 26.37
N ASP A 285 20.33 -28.26 26.13
CA ASP A 285 21.05 -28.04 24.85
C ASP A 285 20.86 -26.60 24.31
N PHE A 286 21.15 -25.63 25.19
CA PHE A 286 20.81 -24.23 24.98
C PHE A 286 21.35 -23.66 23.66
N ALA A 287 22.58 -24.01 23.29
CA ALA A 287 23.21 -23.54 22.05
C ALA A 287 22.45 -24.03 20.80
N SER A 288 22.08 -25.31 20.76
CA SER A 288 21.30 -25.89 19.67
C SER A 288 19.91 -25.26 19.57
N GLN A 289 19.25 -25.02 20.72
CA GLN A 289 17.95 -24.34 20.75
C GLN A 289 18.03 -22.90 20.21
N THR A 290 19.12 -22.18 20.50
CA THR A 290 19.36 -20.86 19.92
C THR A 290 19.59 -20.94 18.41
N ASP A 291 20.35 -21.94 17.93
CA ASP A 291 20.62 -22.12 16.51
C ASP A 291 19.36 -22.46 15.71
N MET A 292 18.45 -23.23 16.29
CA MET A 292 17.15 -23.57 15.71
C MET A 292 16.23 -22.36 15.48
N LEU A 293 16.50 -21.21 16.12
CA LEU A 293 15.74 -19.97 15.89
C LEU A 293 16.05 -19.32 14.54
N PHE A 294 17.29 -19.43 14.07
CA PHE A 294 17.75 -18.68 12.91
C PHE A 294 17.09 -19.13 11.60
N ALA A 295 16.84 -20.43 11.44
CA ALA A 295 16.23 -20.97 10.23
C ALA A 295 14.81 -20.41 9.96
N PRO A 296 13.83 -20.53 10.88
CA PRO A 296 12.49 -20.00 10.65
C PRO A 296 12.47 -18.46 10.64
N MET A 297 13.32 -17.79 11.44
CA MET A 297 13.40 -16.33 11.41
C MET A 297 13.95 -15.80 10.09
N SER A 298 15.02 -16.40 9.55
CA SER A 298 15.59 -15.97 8.26
C SER A 298 14.64 -16.26 7.09
N ALA A 299 13.93 -17.39 7.12
CA ALA A 299 12.89 -17.69 6.14
C ALA A 299 11.76 -16.64 6.16
N TYR A 300 11.24 -16.31 7.35
CA TYR A 300 10.22 -15.28 7.49
C TYR A 300 10.76 -13.89 7.11
N LEU A 301 12.02 -13.56 7.44
CA LEU A 301 12.64 -12.30 7.05
C LEU A 301 12.70 -12.13 5.53
N GLY A 302 13.03 -13.19 4.79
CA GLY A 302 13.03 -13.17 3.32
C GLY A 302 11.64 -12.89 2.76
N VAL A 303 10.62 -13.62 3.22
CA VAL A 303 9.24 -13.42 2.77
C VAL A 303 8.73 -12.02 3.15
N ALA A 304 8.97 -11.57 4.37
CA ALA A 304 8.57 -10.24 4.81
C ALA A 304 9.26 -9.11 4.02
N PHE A 305 10.53 -9.30 3.63
CA PHE A 305 11.24 -8.36 2.76
C PHE A 305 10.59 -8.29 1.38
N ASP A 306 10.25 -9.43 0.77
CA ASP A 306 9.60 -9.45 -0.54
C ASP A 306 8.23 -8.76 -0.49
N LEU A 307 7.42 -9.07 0.53
CA LEU A 307 6.08 -8.52 0.70
C LEU A 307 6.05 -7.03 1.04
N LEU A 308 6.97 -6.54 1.89
CA LEU A 308 6.94 -5.15 2.38
C LEU A 308 7.84 -4.20 1.59
N VAL A 309 8.84 -4.70 0.87
CA VAL A 309 9.81 -3.87 0.14
C VAL A 309 9.72 -4.13 -1.36
N LEU A 310 9.95 -5.37 -1.78
CA LEU A 310 10.11 -5.68 -3.21
C LEU A 310 8.80 -5.49 -3.98
N TYR A 311 7.70 -6.09 -3.53
CA TYR A 311 6.41 -6.04 -4.25
C TYR A 311 5.77 -4.66 -4.26
N PRO A 312 5.81 -3.86 -3.18
CA PRO A 312 5.34 -2.48 -3.23
C PRO A 312 6.14 -1.62 -4.21
N VAL A 313 7.47 -1.80 -4.28
CA VAL A 313 8.31 -1.09 -5.24
C VAL A 313 8.00 -1.51 -6.67
N ILE A 314 7.90 -2.81 -6.96
CA ILE A 314 7.53 -3.31 -8.29
C ILE A 314 6.13 -2.81 -8.69
N SER A 315 5.17 -2.88 -7.77
CA SER A 315 3.79 -2.42 -8.00
C SER A 315 3.74 -0.92 -8.27
N LEU A 316 4.55 -0.13 -7.56
CA LEU A 316 4.68 1.31 -7.80
C LEU A 316 5.27 1.60 -9.18
N LEU A 317 6.36 0.91 -9.56
CA LEU A 317 6.99 1.07 -10.87
C LEU A 317 6.03 0.71 -12.02
N LEU A 318 5.31 -0.42 -11.90
CA LEU A 318 4.29 -0.81 -12.87
C LEU A 318 3.19 0.25 -12.94
N SER A 319 2.71 0.74 -11.80
CA SER A 319 1.70 1.79 -11.76
C SER A 319 2.18 3.09 -12.43
N LEU A 320 3.45 3.47 -12.26
CA LEU A 320 4.03 4.63 -12.96
C LEU A 320 4.10 4.44 -14.48
N VAL A 321 4.37 3.22 -14.95
CA VAL A 321 4.29 2.89 -16.39
C VAL A 321 2.85 3.07 -16.89
N PHE A 322 1.85 2.57 -16.17
CA PHE A 322 0.44 2.80 -16.51
C PHE A 322 0.04 4.28 -16.44
N ALA A 323 0.58 5.03 -15.47
CA ALA A 323 0.37 6.48 -15.37
C ALA A 323 0.84 7.20 -16.64
N ARG A 324 2.00 6.79 -17.17
CA ARG A 324 2.57 7.32 -18.40
C ARG A 324 1.69 7.00 -19.61
N GLU A 325 1.24 5.76 -19.75
CA GLU A 325 0.37 5.36 -20.87
C GLU A 325 -0.98 6.09 -20.82
N LEU A 326 -1.57 6.23 -19.62
CA LEU A 326 -2.78 7.03 -19.42
C LEU A 326 -2.56 8.51 -19.77
N TYR A 327 -1.42 9.08 -19.37
CA TYR A 327 -1.07 10.45 -19.73
C TYR A 327 -1.03 10.65 -21.25
N VAL A 328 -0.40 9.72 -21.99
CA VAL A 328 -0.33 9.77 -23.45
C VAL A 328 -1.73 9.62 -24.06
N ALA A 329 -2.52 8.67 -23.58
CA ALA A 329 -3.90 8.45 -24.02
C ALA A 329 -4.81 9.67 -23.78
N LEU A 330 -4.56 10.43 -22.71
CA LEU A 330 -5.27 11.68 -22.40
C LEU A 330 -4.83 12.88 -23.28
N GLY A 331 -3.99 12.65 -24.29
CA GLY A 331 -3.51 13.66 -25.22
C GLY A 331 -2.26 14.40 -24.75
N GLY A 332 -1.56 13.86 -23.74
CA GLY A 332 -0.27 14.35 -23.30
C GLY A 332 0.83 13.98 -24.29
N SER A 333 1.28 14.92 -25.13
CA SER A 333 2.49 14.70 -25.92
C SER A 333 3.75 14.90 -25.05
N LEU A 334 4.30 13.78 -24.57
CA LEU A 334 5.58 13.70 -23.86
C LEU A 334 6.76 13.65 -24.85
N GLN A 335 6.78 14.54 -25.85
CA GLN A 335 7.94 14.64 -26.74
C GLN A 335 9.15 15.29 -26.07
N PHE A 336 9.01 15.83 -24.85
CA PHE A 336 9.98 16.76 -24.27
C PHE A 336 10.88 16.20 -23.15
N PHE A 337 10.70 14.97 -22.66
CA PHE A 337 11.41 14.52 -21.44
C PHE A 337 12.27 13.27 -21.57
N TRP A 338 12.11 12.44 -22.61
CA TRP A 338 12.83 11.16 -22.73
C TRP A 338 13.68 11.04 -23.99
N ARG A 339 13.78 12.09 -24.81
CA ARG A 339 14.62 12.04 -26.01
C ARG A 339 16.09 12.40 -25.74
N ASP A 340 16.37 12.97 -24.56
CA ASP A 340 17.69 13.48 -24.19
C ASP A 340 18.22 12.94 -22.84
N ALA A 341 17.66 11.84 -22.32
CA ALA A 341 18.17 11.10 -21.16
C ALA A 341 18.41 9.64 -21.53
#